data_AF-A0A4Z2DLB3-F1
#
_entry.id   AF-A0A4Z2DLB3-F1
#
_cell.length_a   1.000
_cell.length_b   1.000
_cell.length_c   1.000
_cell.angle_alpha   90.00
_cell.angle_beta   90.00
_cell.angle_gamma   90.00
#
_symmetry.space_group_name_H-M   'P 1'
#
loop_
_entity.id
_entity.type
_entity.pdbx_description
1 polymer ?
#
loop_
_entity_poly.entity_id
_entity_poly.type
_entity_poly.pdbx_seq_one_letter_code
_entity_poly.pdbx_strand_id
1 'polypeptide(L)'
;MSFMLKLLIAAYFQFGYFFIYTYEWISFKVTTLKLILLKPLRQLKQNDASLKSVKLSHSRNLLQYELCLDYAVNLLRTTNESNVMKAIEVILCTLKDNKLTKLQNDCLYHLAVSFIKLADYTNALIYCHCLLTFEPDNQKVKNLLLEIKSRTYKGNDYIYKCIHVGQG
;
A
#
# COMPACT_ATOMS: atom_id res chain seq x y z
N MET A 1 18.57 89.41 -0.14
CA MET A 1 18.00 88.10 0.23
C MET A 1 18.26 87.11 -0.89
N SER A 2 19.15 86.15 -0.62
CA SER A 2 20.11 85.59 -1.58
C SER A 2 19.51 84.53 -2.51
N PHE A 3 19.79 84.67 -3.81
CA PHE A 3 19.53 83.70 -4.89
C PHE A 3 19.98 82.27 -4.54
N MET A 4 21.03 82.17 -3.72
CA MET A 4 21.57 80.89 -3.21
C MET A 4 20.58 80.09 -2.36
N LEU A 5 19.69 80.76 -1.60
CA LEU A 5 18.71 80.06 -0.76
C LEU A 5 17.60 79.40 -1.61
N LYS A 6 17.19 80.05 -2.70
CA LYS A 6 16.22 79.47 -3.65
C LYS A 6 16.79 78.28 -4.41
N LEU A 7 18.08 78.33 -4.76
CA LEU A 7 18.78 77.24 -5.45
C LEU A 7 18.89 75.99 -4.56
N LEU A 8 19.16 76.19 -3.27
CA LEU A 8 19.27 75.11 -2.28
C LEU A 8 17.93 74.39 -2.05
N ILE A 9 16.83 75.15 -1.94
CA ILE A 9 15.48 74.57 -1.76
C ILE A 9 15.06 73.78 -3.00
N ALA A 10 15.32 74.29 -4.20
CA ALA A 10 15.01 73.58 -5.45
C ALA A 10 15.80 72.26 -5.57
N ALA A 11 17.08 72.27 -5.21
CA ALA A 11 17.92 71.07 -5.22
C ALA A 11 17.41 69.99 -4.23
N TYR A 12 17.02 70.39 -3.01
CA TYR A 12 16.44 69.46 -2.03
C TYR A 12 15.10 68.87 -2.49
N PHE A 13 14.28 69.66 -3.18
CA PHE A 13 12.99 69.19 -3.70
C PHE A 13 13.16 68.17 -4.83
N GLN A 14 14.12 68.37 -5.74
CA GLN A 14 14.46 67.40 -6.78
C GLN A 14 15.05 66.10 -6.21
N PHE A 15 15.92 66.19 -5.21
CA PHE A 15 16.53 65.02 -4.57
C PHE A 15 15.49 64.19 -3.80
N GLY A 16 14.58 64.85 -3.08
CA GLY A 16 13.47 64.18 -2.39
C GLY A 16 12.53 63.47 -3.35
N TYR A 17 12.23 64.09 -4.49
CA TYR A 17 11.39 63.48 -5.54
C TYR A 17 12.04 62.24 -6.15
N PHE A 18 13.37 62.27 -6.36
CA PHE A 18 14.13 61.12 -6.84
C PHE A 18 14.11 59.94 -5.85
N PHE A 19 14.23 60.22 -4.54
CA PHE A 19 14.14 59.19 -3.50
C PHE A 19 12.75 58.54 -3.43
N ILE A 20 11.67 59.33 -3.56
CA ILE A 20 10.29 58.80 -3.59
C ILE A 20 10.09 57.90 -4.81
N TYR A 21 10.57 58.32 -5.98
CA TYR A 21 10.41 57.59 -7.23
C TYR A 21 11.18 56.25 -7.23
N THR A 22 12.40 56.25 -6.69
CA THR A 22 13.19 55.02 -6.55
C THR A 22 12.59 54.04 -5.55
N TYR A 23 11.94 54.54 -4.48
CA TYR A 23 11.29 53.70 -3.47
C TYR A 23 10.07 52.95 -4.02
N GLU A 24 9.23 53.61 -4.83
CA GLU A 24 8.10 52.94 -5.48
C GLU A 24 8.56 51.83 -6.44
N TRP A 25 9.64 52.07 -7.18
CA TRP A 25 10.19 51.09 -8.12
C TRP A 25 10.76 49.85 -7.42
N ILE A 26 11.44 50.04 -6.29
CA ILE A 26 11.94 48.95 -5.45
C ILE A 26 10.78 48.17 -4.83
N SER A 27 9.75 48.86 -4.30
CA SER A 27 8.55 48.24 -3.72
C SER A 27 7.79 47.40 -4.75
N PHE A 28 7.66 47.89 -6.00
CA PHE A 28 7.03 47.16 -7.10
C PHE A 28 7.80 45.90 -7.48
N LYS A 29 9.14 45.96 -7.52
CA LYS A 29 10.00 44.79 -7.77
C LYS A 29 9.92 43.75 -6.65
N VAL A 30 9.89 44.17 -5.40
CA VAL A 30 9.79 43.25 -4.24
C VAL A 30 8.43 42.54 -4.21
N THR A 31 7.34 43.25 -4.48
CA THR A 31 6.00 42.66 -4.52
C THR A 31 5.82 41.67 -5.67
N THR A 32 6.32 42.01 -6.87
CA THR A 32 6.31 41.08 -8.02
C THR A 32 7.18 39.85 -7.79
N LEU A 33 8.37 40.00 -7.21
CA LEU A 33 9.25 38.86 -6.88
C LEU A 33 8.59 37.92 -5.85
N LYS A 34 7.94 38.50 -4.83
CA LYS A 34 7.19 37.74 -3.82
C LYS A 34 6.03 36.97 -4.46
N LEU A 35 5.34 37.55 -5.44
CA LEU A 35 4.22 36.91 -6.14
C LEU A 35 4.67 35.77 -7.06
N ILE A 36 5.83 35.92 -7.70
CA ILE A 36 6.44 34.89 -8.57
C ILE A 36 6.93 33.70 -7.73
N LEU A 37 7.54 33.95 -6.56
CA LEU A 37 8.01 32.90 -5.64
C LEU A 37 6.88 32.20 -4.87
N LEU A 38 5.75 32.88 -4.62
CA LEU A 38 4.63 32.29 -3.86
C LEU A 38 3.89 31.19 -4.62
N LYS A 39 3.84 31.26 -5.95
CA LYS A 39 3.18 30.27 -6.81
C LYS A 39 3.81 28.87 -6.72
N PRO A 40 5.13 28.68 -6.93
CA PRO A 40 5.76 27.36 -6.82
C PRO A 40 5.74 26.82 -5.38
N LEU A 41 5.85 27.68 -4.35
CA LEU A 41 5.78 27.25 -2.96
C LEU A 41 4.41 26.70 -2.56
N ARG A 42 3.31 27.27 -3.08
CA ARG A 42 1.98 26.69 -2.89
C ARG A 42 1.85 25.32 -3.54
N GLN A 43 2.36 25.15 -4.76
CA GLN A 43 2.32 23.86 -5.45
C GLN A 43 3.16 22.80 -4.76
N LEU A 44 4.37 23.13 -4.30
CA LEU A 44 5.21 22.23 -3.51
C LEU A 44 4.50 21.81 -2.21
N LYS A 45 3.92 22.76 -1.47
CA LYS A 45 3.17 22.46 -0.24
C LYS A 45 1.92 21.59 -0.49
N GLN A 46 1.22 21.79 -1.61
CA GLN A 46 0.08 20.94 -2.01
C GLN A 46 0.52 19.54 -2.42
N ASN A 47 1.65 19.42 -3.11
CA ASN A 47 2.24 18.15 -3.51
C ASN A 47 2.74 17.36 -2.30
N ASP A 48 3.35 18.02 -1.32
CA ASP A 48 3.78 17.37 -0.07
C ASP A 48 2.58 16.91 0.77
N ALA A 49 1.52 17.72 0.86
CA ALA A 49 0.31 17.36 1.60
C ALA A 49 -0.44 16.19 0.95
N SER A 50 -0.54 16.17 -0.39
CA SER A 50 -1.15 15.07 -1.13
C SER A 50 -0.29 13.81 -1.10
N LEU A 51 1.03 13.92 -1.23
CA LEU A 51 1.94 12.78 -1.07
C LEU A 51 1.88 12.20 0.35
N LYS A 52 1.80 13.06 1.37
CA LYS A 52 1.66 12.64 2.77
C LYS A 52 0.32 11.96 3.02
N SER A 53 -0.78 12.49 2.49
CA SER A 53 -2.11 11.87 2.66
C SER A 53 -2.21 10.52 1.96
N VAL A 54 -1.62 10.38 0.78
CA VAL A 54 -1.54 9.10 0.04
C VAL A 54 -0.65 8.09 0.76
N LYS A 55 0.51 8.50 1.30
CA LYS A 55 1.35 7.59 2.10
C LYS A 55 0.64 7.13 3.37
N LEU A 56 -0.09 8.01 4.04
CA LEU A 56 -0.86 7.70 5.26
C LEU A 56 -2.10 6.84 5.01
N SER A 57 -2.76 6.97 3.86
CA SER A 57 -3.86 6.07 3.50
C SER A 57 -3.32 4.69 3.09
N HIS A 58 -2.25 4.67 2.30
CA HIS A 58 -1.59 3.42 1.91
C HIS A 58 -1.09 2.63 3.11
N SER A 59 -0.44 3.27 4.08
CA SER A 59 0.05 2.61 5.30
C SER A 59 -1.09 2.10 6.18
N ARG A 60 -2.22 2.83 6.27
CA ARG A 60 -3.40 2.39 7.02
C ARG A 60 -4.08 1.18 6.39
N ASN A 61 -4.24 1.20 5.07
CA ASN A 61 -4.83 0.07 4.34
C ASN A 61 -3.95 -1.18 4.48
N LEU A 62 -2.63 -1.02 4.35
CA LEU A 62 -1.67 -2.12 4.54
C LEU A 62 -1.78 -2.73 5.94
N LEU A 63 -1.79 -1.91 6.99
CA LEU A 63 -1.98 -2.37 8.36
C LEU A 63 -3.32 -3.09 8.54
N GLN A 64 -4.40 -2.57 7.95
CA GLN A 64 -5.72 -3.19 8.02
C GLN A 64 -5.72 -4.58 7.35
N TYR A 65 -5.06 -4.73 6.20
CA TYR A 65 -4.94 -6.02 5.53
C TYR A 65 -4.10 -7.02 6.32
N GLU A 66 -2.99 -6.59 6.94
CA GLU A 66 -2.19 -7.43 7.82
C GLU A 66 -3.02 -7.92 9.01
N LEU A 67 -3.81 -7.04 9.65
CA LEU A 67 -4.71 -7.42 10.74
C LEU A 67 -5.80 -8.40 10.30
N CYS A 68 -6.39 -8.21 9.11
CA CYS A 68 -7.36 -9.15 8.53
C CYS A 68 -6.73 -10.51 8.27
N LEU A 69 -5.51 -10.54 7.75
CA LEU A 69 -4.77 -11.77 7.51
C LEU A 69 -4.43 -12.48 8.82
N ASP A 70 -3.93 -11.76 9.83
CA ASP A 70 -3.64 -12.31 11.15
C ASP A 70 -4.90 -12.89 11.81
N TYR A 71 -6.04 -12.20 11.68
CA TYR A 71 -7.33 -12.70 12.13
C TYR A 71 -7.71 -14.02 11.42
N ALA A 72 -7.57 -14.08 10.09
CA ALA A 72 -7.83 -15.29 9.33
C ALA A 72 -6.89 -16.45 9.74
N VAL A 73 -5.60 -16.17 9.95
CA VAL A 73 -4.62 -17.17 10.43
C VAL A 73 -5.01 -17.69 11.81
N ASN A 74 -5.50 -16.83 12.70
CA ASN A 74 -6.02 -17.24 14.00
C ASN A 74 -7.25 -18.14 13.87
N LEU A 75 -8.17 -17.83 12.96
CA LEU A 75 -9.32 -18.72 12.65
C LEU A 75 -8.85 -20.08 12.12
N LEU A 76 -7.84 -20.10 11.26
CA LEU A 76 -7.27 -21.34 10.71
C LEU A 76 -6.59 -22.21 11.77
N ARG A 77 -6.15 -21.68 12.90
CA ARG A 77 -5.60 -22.51 14.00
C ARG A 77 -6.66 -23.40 14.63
N THR A 78 -7.94 -23.04 14.50
CA THR A 78 -9.04 -23.85 15.01
C THR A 78 -9.29 -25.09 14.15
N THR A 79 -10.02 -26.06 14.71
CA THR A 79 -10.45 -27.30 14.04
C THR A 79 -11.86 -27.19 13.45
N ASN A 80 -12.56 -26.09 13.69
CA ASN A 80 -13.94 -25.90 13.25
C ASN A 80 -13.99 -25.50 11.77
N GLU A 81 -14.69 -26.28 10.97
CA GLU A 81 -14.88 -26.05 9.53
C GLU A 81 -15.51 -24.67 9.24
N SER A 82 -16.47 -24.23 10.07
CA SER A 82 -17.10 -22.91 9.93
C SER A 82 -16.10 -21.77 10.05
N ASN A 83 -15.12 -21.90 10.95
CA ASN A 83 -14.05 -20.91 11.11
C ASN A 83 -13.08 -20.93 9.92
N VAL A 84 -12.81 -22.10 9.35
CA VAL A 84 -11.97 -22.23 8.15
C VAL A 84 -12.64 -21.58 6.95
N MET A 85 -13.94 -21.80 6.75
CA MET A 85 -14.72 -21.12 5.70
C MET A 85 -14.70 -19.60 5.88
N LYS A 86 -14.89 -19.12 7.12
CA LYS A 86 -14.82 -17.69 7.42
C LYS A 86 -13.43 -17.11 7.18
N ALA A 87 -12.37 -17.86 7.48
CA ALA A 87 -11.01 -17.46 7.17
C ALA A 87 -10.79 -17.31 5.65
N ILE A 88 -11.29 -18.26 4.85
CA ILE A 88 -11.22 -18.19 3.38
C ILE A 88 -11.91 -16.93 2.87
N GLU A 89 -13.12 -16.62 3.36
CA GLU A 89 -13.86 -15.42 2.98
C GLU A 89 -13.06 -14.14 3.28
N VAL A 90 -12.49 -14.02 4.49
CA VAL A 90 -11.67 -12.88 4.88
C VAL A 90 -10.43 -12.74 4.00
N ILE A 91 -9.74 -13.84 3.68
CA ILE A 91 -8.55 -13.81 2.84
C ILE A 91 -8.90 -13.42 1.39
N LEU A 92 -10.00 -13.93 0.84
CA LEU A 92 -10.44 -13.58 -0.51
C LEU A 92 -10.83 -12.09 -0.62
N CYS A 93 -11.53 -11.56 0.38
CA CYS A 93 -11.84 -10.13 0.46
C CYS A 93 -10.55 -9.28 0.51
N THR A 94 -9.57 -9.71 1.31
CA THR A 94 -8.27 -9.04 1.44
C THR A 94 -7.48 -9.05 0.13
N LEU A 95 -7.58 -10.14 -0.65
CA LEU A 95 -6.88 -10.30 -1.92
C LEU A 95 -7.49 -9.47 -3.06
N LYS A 96 -8.82 -9.30 -3.08
CA LYS A 96 -9.52 -8.53 -4.13
C LYS A 96 -9.12 -7.05 -4.13
N ASP A 97 -8.88 -6.48 -2.95
CA ASP A 97 -8.64 -5.05 -2.79
C ASP A 97 -7.15 -4.67 -2.90
N ASN A 98 -6.24 -5.66 -2.94
CA ASN A 98 -4.81 -5.41 -2.81
C ASN A 98 -4.01 -5.80 -4.07
N LYS A 99 -3.08 -4.92 -4.47
CA LYS A 99 -2.12 -5.13 -5.57
C LYS A 99 -0.67 -5.35 -5.08
N LEU A 100 -0.45 -5.42 -3.76
CA LEU A 100 0.88 -5.71 -3.23
C LEU A 100 1.25 -7.18 -3.44
N THR A 101 2.33 -7.41 -4.16
CA THR A 101 2.84 -8.75 -4.50
C THR A 101 3.14 -9.59 -3.26
N LYS A 102 3.75 -9.01 -2.21
CA LYS A 102 4.10 -9.78 -1.00
C LYS A 102 2.87 -10.26 -0.22
N LEU A 103 1.94 -9.35 0.11
CA LEU A 103 0.74 -9.72 0.86
C LEU A 103 -0.17 -10.63 0.05
N GLN A 104 -0.20 -10.47 -1.28
CA GLN A 104 -0.89 -11.39 -2.17
C GLN A 104 -0.32 -12.80 -2.09
N ASN A 105 1.01 -12.96 -2.09
CA ASN A 105 1.66 -14.26 -1.94
C ASN A 105 1.34 -14.89 -0.57
N ASP A 106 1.39 -14.10 0.51
CA ASP A 106 1.02 -14.58 1.85
C ASP A 106 -0.46 -15.04 1.91
N CYS A 107 -1.37 -14.27 1.32
CA CYS A 107 -2.79 -14.64 1.19
C CYS A 107 -2.99 -15.94 0.40
N LEU A 108 -2.32 -16.09 -0.75
CA LEU A 108 -2.41 -17.30 -1.58
C LEU A 108 -1.88 -18.54 -0.84
N TYR A 109 -0.80 -18.39 -0.08
CA TYR A 109 -0.28 -19.47 0.78
C TYR A 109 -1.31 -19.87 1.84
N HIS A 110 -1.92 -18.90 2.53
CA HIS A 110 -2.94 -19.20 3.53
C HIS A 110 -4.24 -19.76 2.94
N LEU A 111 -4.61 -19.39 1.71
CA LEU A 111 -5.69 -20.05 0.97
C LEU A 111 -5.40 -21.53 0.73
N ALA A 112 -4.19 -21.85 0.24
CA ALA A 112 -3.80 -23.24 0.03
C ALA A 112 -3.90 -24.07 1.33
N VAL A 113 -3.40 -23.54 2.44
CA VAL A 113 -3.51 -24.17 3.77
C VAL A 113 -4.98 -24.36 4.21
N SER A 114 -5.84 -23.38 3.91
CA SER A 114 -7.27 -23.44 4.23
C SER A 114 -7.98 -24.57 3.48
N PHE A 115 -7.72 -24.70 2.17
CA PHE A 115 -8.32 -25.76 1.35
C PHE A 115 -7.79 -27.15 1.73
N ILE A 116 -6.53 -27.27 2.15
CA ILE A 116 -5.99 -28.53 2.72
C ILE A 116 -6.76 -28.92 3.98
N LYS A 117 -7.12 -27.97 4.84
CA LYS A 117 -7.92 -28.23 6.05
C LYS A 117 -9.34 -28.69 5.73
N LEU A 118 -9.92 -28.21 4.63
CA LEU A 118 -11.22 -28.66 4.12
C LEU A 118 -11.15 -29.96 3.32
N ALA A 119 -9.96 -30.59 3.21
CA ALA A 119 -9.69 -31.75 2.35
C ALA A 119 -9.99 -31.51 0.85
N ASP A 120 -10.09 -30.24 0.42
CA ASP A 120 -10.23 -29.86 -0.97
C ASP A 120 -8.83 -29.68 -1.59
N TYR A 121 -8.22 -30.81 -1.91
CA TYR A 121 -6.87 -30.85 -2.43
C TYR A 121 -6.76 -30.25 -3.84
N THR A 122 -7.84 -30.29 -4.64
CA THR A 122 -7.85 -29.73 -5.99
C THR A 122 -7.63 -28.22 -5.94
N ASN A 123 -8.41 -27.52 -5.12
CA ASN A 123 -8.26 -26.07 -4.96
C ASN A 123 -6.92 -25.72 -4.29
N ALA A 124 -6.48 -26.49 -3.30
CA ALA A 124 -5.18 -26.29 -2.68
C ALA A 124 -4.00 -26.35 -3.68
N LEU A 125 -4.03 -27.31 -4.62
CA LEU A 125 -3.01 -27.45 -5.66
C LEU A 125 -2.97 -26.23 -6.60
N ILE A 126 -4.13 -25.72 -7.00
CA ILE A 126 -4.22 -24.53 -7.87
C ILE A 126 -3.49 -23.35 -7.22
N TYR A 127 -3.78 -23.06 -5.95
CA TYR A 127 -3.12 -21.96 -5.24
C TYR A 127 -1.61 -22.18 -5.05
N CYS A 128 -1.17 -23.41 -4.80
CA CYS A 128 0.25 -23.75 -4.73
C CYS A 128 0.98 -23.52 -6.08
N HIS A 129 0.38 -23.95 -7.18
CA HIS A 129 0.94 -23.76 -8.52
C HIS A 129 0.97 -22.28 -8.92
N CYS A 130 -0.08 -21.52 -8.59
CA CYS A 130 -0.08 -20.08 -8.72
C CYS A 130 1.10 -19.47 -7.94
N LEU A 131 1.34 -19.88 -6.69
CA LEU A 131 2.46 -19.34 -5.91
C LEU A 131 3.82 -19.65 -6.53
N LEU A 132 4.03 -20.88 -6.99
CA LEU A 132 5.30 -21.30 -7.61
C LEU A 132 5.58 -20.60 -8.94
N THR A 133 4.56 -20.06 -9.60
CA THR A 133 4.74 -19.21 -10.78
C THR A 133 5.45 -17.89 -10.42
N PHE A 134 5.18 -17.36 -9.22
CA PHE A 134 5.79 -16.11 -8.74
C PHE A 134 7.06 -16.34 -7.90
N GLU A 135 7.09 -17.40 -7.10
CA GLU A 135 8.20 -17.76 -6.21
C GLU A 135 8.61 -19.23 -6.41
N PRO A 136 9.32 -19.56 -7.51
CA PRO A 136 9.63 -20.94 -7.89
C PRO A 136 10.54 -21.67 -6.88
N ASP A 137 11.33 -20.92 -6.10
CA ASP A 137 12.26 -21.46 -5.11
C ASP A 137 11.68 -21.53 -3.69
N ASN A 138 10.39 -21.27 -3.52
CA ASN A 138 9.75 -21.31 -2.21
C ASN A 138 9.61 -22.74 -1.68
N GLN A 139 10.53 -23.11 -0.78
CA GLN A 139 10.57 -24.43 -0.13
C GLN A 139 9.32 -24.72 0.70
N LYS A 140 8.68 -23.70 1.28
CA LYS A 140 7.45 -23.89 2.08
C LYS A 140 6.32 -24.44 1.20
N VAL A 141 6.15 -23.90 -0.01
CA VAL A 141 5.13 -24.36 -0.95
C VAL A 141 5.45 -25.74 -1.51
N LYS A 142 6.73 -26.00 -1.81
CA LYS A 142 7.17 -27.34 -2.24
C LYS A 142 6.85 -28.41 -1.19
N ASN A 143 7.09 -28.11 0.09
CA ASN A 143 6.72 -28.98 1.21
C ASN A 143 5.20 -29.16 1.32
N LEU A 144 4.42 -28.08 1.15
CA LEU A 144 2.96 -28.13 1.16
C LEU A 144 2.42 -29.03 0.03
N LEU A 145 3.01 -28.98 -1.16
CA LEU A 145 2.66 -29.87 -2.28
C LEU A 145 2.94 -31.33 -1.97
N LEU A 146 4.06 -31.65 -1.31
CA LEU A 146 4.37 -33.01 -0.88
C LEU A 146 3.36 -33.50 0.17
N GLU A 147 2.96 -32.63 1.09
CA GLU A 147 1.92 -32.94 2.08
C GLU A 147 0.57 -33.24 1.41
N ILE A 148 0.15 -32.42 0.45
CA ILE A 148 -1.07 -32.67 -0.33
C ILE A 148 -0.99 -34.05 -0.99
N LYS A 149 0.08 -34.32 -1.74
CA LYS A 149 0.27 -35.63 -2.41
C LYS A 149 0.18 -36.81 -1.44
N SER A 150 0.82 -36.69 -0.27
CA SER A 150 0.78 -37.72 0.78
C SER A 150 -0.63 -37.97 1.30
N ARG A 151 -1.40 -36.90 1.55
CA ARG A 151 -2.79 -36.98 2.04
C ARG A 151 -3.73 -37.55 0.98
N THR A 152 -3.58 -37.17 -0.29
CA THR A 152 -4.39 -37.70 -1.40
C THR A 152 -4.14 -39.20 -1.60
N TYR A 153 -2.88 -39.64 -1.54
CA TYR A 153 -2.53 -41.06 -1.68
C TYR A 153 -3.10 -41.90 -0.52
N LYS A 154 -2.97 -41.43 0.72
CA LYS A 154 -3.58 -42.08 1.89
C LYS A 154 -5.09 -42.20 1.76
N GLY A 155 -5.78 -41.13 1.32
CA GLY A 155 -7.23 -41.15 1.11
C GLY A 155 -7.67 -42.27 0.16
N ASN A 156 -6.95 -42.46 -0.95
CA ASN A 156 -7.22 -43.55 -1.89
C ASN A 156 -6.94 -44.93 -1.28
N ASP A 157 -5.87 -45.07 -0.50
CA ASP A 157 -5.50 -46.33 0.16
C ASP A 157 -6.57 -46.81 1.17
N TYR A 158 -7.20 -45.88 1.90
CA TYR A 158 -8.35 -46.19 2.76
C TYR A 158 -9.59 -46.64 1.95
N ILE A 159 -9.82 -46.08 0.76
CA ILE A 159 -10.92 -46.52 -0.13
C ILE A 159 -10.67 -47.97 -0.58
N TYR A 160 -9.44 -48.31 -1.00
CA TYR A 160 -9.09 -49.69 -1.37
C TYR A 160 -9.20 -50.66 -0.18
N LYS A 161 -8.84 -50.23 1.03
CA LYS A 161 -8.95 -51.07 2.24
C LYS A 161 -10.41 -51.29 2.67
N CYS A 162 -11.29 -50.31 2.51
CA CYS A 162 -12.73 -50.47 2.78
C CYS A 162 -13.43 -51.39 1.77
N ILE A 163 -12.98 -51.44 0.51
CA ILE A 163 -13.53 -52.35 -0.51
C ILE A 163 -13.16 -53.82 -0.21
N HIS A 164 -11.98 -54.08 0.34
CA HIS A 164 -11.53 -55.45 0.63
C HIS A 164 -11.98 -56.02 1.99
N VAL A 165 -12.51 -55.20 2.90
CA VAL A 165 -13.04 -55.68 4.19
C VAL A 165 -14.54 -56.05 4.11
N GLY A 166 -15.22 -55.73 3.00
CA GLY A 166 -16.64 -56.09 2.77
C GLY A 166 -16.88 -57.43 2.05
N GLN A 167 -15.87 -58.27 1.87
CA GLN A 167 -15.98 -59.59 1.21
C GLN A 167 -15.62 -60.78 2.14
N GLY A 168 -15.76 -60.61 3.46
CA GLY A 168 -15.60 -61.67 4.46
C GLY A 168 -16.92 -62.12 5.04
#